data_AF-A0A679HI93-F1
#
_entry.id   AF-A0A679HI93-F1
#
_cell.length_a   1.000
_cell.length_b   1.000
_cell.length_c   1.000
_cell.angle_alpha   90.00
_cell.angle_beta   90.00
_cell.angle_gamma   90.00
#
_symmetry.space_group_name_H-M   'P 1'
#
loop_
_entity.id
_entity.type
_entity.pdbx_description
1 polymer ?
#
loop_
_entity_poly.entity_id
_entity_poly.type
_entity_poly.pdbx_seq_one_letter_code
_entity_poly.pdbx_strand_id
1 'polypeptide(L)'
;MMLSALELITCVFIVTLYRYNYKPDWYSFLSSPPGWLCAVAGMGVCTAASLSIWRARALSWASLRRTVIRNGLIAALVIVPAEFSVRWLAFSDLAGQHIGKLLLRPRDWDAVVDRYSRMLDQFESAPTFFVTDPILGWTVGKERRSLDGLLISTAEGIRSPAEIKTYVGSHSACRVAVVGDSFALAERVQFHESWGARLEGRLKPDCQVLNFGVSGYSIGQMFLRFKQDILPWHPDVVVVAFTDGALSRTMGMYGFLVMTDWECPWAQPRFTMDGPRLVQVNSPLPQPREIFSRKSILELPYISYDRWYLSSEWEQRYWDLAYKSYGFRLVTSLYPLFETGRAEVSEDALWDVNTALIRSLQELAAANGTEPIIAYLPTREDLKPDKKKVYTPALMEGVGGTFVDATMCLKTVEADERFVINNSHYSATGNQAIADCLLPDVQHALAKGREHSKEKVPSVHG
;
A
#
# COMPACT_ATOMS: atom_id res chain seq x y z
N MET A 1 -29.03 -6.05 -42.41
CA MET A 1 -27.95 -5.04 -42.43
C MET A 1 -28.22 -3.80 -41.57
N MET A 2 -29.40 -3.16 -41.60
CA MET A 2 -29.59 -1.92 -40.80
C MET A 2 -29.65 -2.14 -39.26
N LEU A 3 -30.11 -3.29 -38.75
CA LEU A 3 -30.16 -3.52 -37.30
C LEU A 3 -28.80 -3.88 -36.67
N SER A 4 -27.92 -4.59 -37.38
CA SER A 4 -26.54 -4.84 -36.91
C SER A 4 -25.71 -3.54 -36.83
N ALA A 5 -26.00 -2.57 -37.70
CA ALA A 5 -25.42 -1.23 -37.60
C ALA A 5 -26.00 -0.44 -36.40
N LEU A 6 -27.30 -0.56 -36.11
CA LEU A 6 -27.92 0.06 -34.94
C LEU A 6 -27.34 -0.47 -33.62
N GLU A 7 -27.14 -1.78 -33.51
CA GLU A 7 -26.53 -2.41 -32.33
C GLU A 7 -25.10 -1.90 -32.11
N LEU A 8 -24.28 -1.84 -33.16
CA LEU A 8 -22.92 -1.30 -33.09
C LEU A 8 -22.92 0.18 -32.69
N ILE A 9 -23.77 1.01 -33.32
CA ILE A 9 -23.90 2.43 -33.00
C ILE A 9 -24.38 2.64 -31.56
N THR A 10 -25.26 1.77 -31.06
CA THR A 10 -25.73 1.81 -29.67
C THR A 10 -24.60 1.46 -28.70
N CYS A 11 -23.80 0.44 -28.99
CA CYS A 11 -22.61 0.13 -28.20
C CYS A 11 -21.60 1.30 -28.18
N VAL A 12 -21.35 1.92 -29.34
CA VAL A 12 -20.49 3.11 -29.44
C VAL A 12 -21.07 4.25 -28.61
N PHE A 13 -22.38 4.52 -28.70
CA PHE A 13 -23.06 5.53 -27.90
C PHE A 13 -22.89 5.29 -26.40
N ILE A 14 -23.13 4.08 -25.92
CA ILE A 14 -23.02 3.71 -24.50
C ILE A 14 -21.57 3.87 -24.00
N VAL A 15 -20.60 3.33 -24.73
CA VAL A 15 -19.17 3.39 -24.34
C VAL A 15 -18.62 4.81 -24.39
N THR A 16 -19.08 5.63 -25.34
CA THR A 16 -18.67 7.05 -25.42
C THR A 16 -19.40 7.91 -24.38
N LEU A 17 -20.67 7.62 -24.08
CA LEU A 17 -21.42 8.27 -22.99
C LEU A 17 -20.79 7.97 -21.63
N TYR A 18 -20.26 6.77 -21.41
CA TYR A 18 -19.48 6.43 -20.21
C TYR A 18 -18.32 7.41 -19.95
N ARG A 19 -17.75 8.02 -20.99
CA ARG A 19 -16.68 9.02 -20.86
C ARG A 19 -17.14 10.35 -20.28
N TYR A 20 -18.45 10.60 -20.20
CA TYR A 20 -19.00 11.77 -19.54
C TYR A 20 -18.59 11.83 -18.05
N ASN A 21 -18.44 10.68 -17.39
CA ASN A 21 -18.05 10.60 -15.97
C ASN A 21 -16.69 11.25 -15.66
N TYR A 22 -15.87 11.56 -16.67
CA TYR A 22 -14.58 12.23 -16.51
C TYR A 22 -14.59 13.72 -16.88
N LYS A 23 -15.75 14.27 -17.21
CA LYS A 23 -15.87 15.66 -17.64
C LYS A 23 -16.56 16.47 -16.55
N PRO A 24 -16.02 17.66 -16.22
CA PRO A 24 -16.62 18.49 -15.16
C PRO A 24 -18.04 18.91 -15.53
N ASP A 25 -18.36 18.96 -16.82
CA ASP A 25 -19.65 19.40 -17.33
C ASP A 25 -19.87 18.88 -18.78
N TRP A 26 -21.11 19.04 -19.26
CA TRP A 26 -21.53 18.65 -20.61
C TRP A 26 -20.79 19.38 -21.73
N TYR A 27 -20.43 20.64 -21.54
CA TYR A 27 -19.72 21.43 -22.55
C TYR A 27 -18.30 20.88 -22.76
N SER A 28 -17.58 20.61 -21.66
CA SER A 28 -16.28 19.96 -21.65
C SER A 28 -16.31 18.55 -22.24
N PHE A 29 -17.42 17.83 -22.07
CA PHE A 29 -17.64 16.53 -22.71
C PHE A 29 -17.89 16.64 -24.20
N LEU A 30 -18.90 17.39 -24.62
CA LEU A 30 -19.30 17.53 -26.02
C LEU A 30 -18.19 18.16 -26.89
N SER A 31 -17.32 18.98 -26.30
CA SER A 31 -16.15 19.55 -26.98
C SER A 31 -14.99 18.57 -27.12
N SER A 32 -15.06 17.37 -26.52
CA SER A 32 -14.01 16.36 -26.59
C SER A 32 -14.27 15.31 -27.67
N PRO A 33 -13.24 14.60 -28.18
CA PRO A 33 -13.44 13.56 -29.20
C PRO A 33 -14.47 12.48 -28.79
N PRO A 34 -14.47 11.96 -27.55
CA PRO A 34 -15.52 11.04 -27.09
C PRO A 34 -16.92 11.66 -27.09
N GLY A 35 -17.07 12.93 -26.73
CA GLY A 35 -18.37 13.59 -26.72
C GLY A 35 -18.92 13.84 -28.13
N TRP A 36 -18.07 14.20 -29.09
CA TRP A 36 -18.44 14.28 -30.50
C TRP A 36 -18.90 12.93 -31.04
N LEU A 37 -18.14 11.86 -30.78
CA LEU A 37 -18.52 10.50 -31.16
C LEU A 37 -19.84 10.07 -30.50
N CYS A 38 -20.06 10.44 -29.23
CA CYS A 38 -21.30 10.18 -28.51
C CYS A 38 -22.49 10.90 -29.18
N ALA A 39 -22.34 12.18 -29.53
CA ALA A 39 -23.38 12.95 -30.20
C ALA A 39 -23.72 12.37 -31.58
N VAL A 40 -22.71 12.03 -32.38
CA VAL A 40 -22.88 11.41 -33.71
C VAL A 40 -23.55 10.03 -33.58
N ALA A 41 -23.09 9.20 -32.65
CA ALA A 41 -23.70 7.89 -32.40
C ALA A 41 -25.16 8.04 -31.93
N GLY A 42 -25.43 8.98 -31.03
CA GLY A 42 -26.79 9.29 -30.55
C GLY A 42 -27.74 9.71 -31.69
N MET A 43 -27.30 10.61 -32.57
CA MET A 43 -28.05 10.97 -33.79
C MET A 43 -28.28 9.76 -34.69
N GLY A 44 -27.28 8.88 -34.82
CA GLY A 44 -27.40 7.62 -35.55
C GLY A 44 -28.47 6.69 -34.96
N VAL A 45 -28.50 6.52 -33.64
CA VAL A 45 -29.54 5.75 -32.93
C VAL A 45 -30.93 6.34 -33.19
N CYS A 46 -31.10 7.66 -33.02
CA CYS A 46 -32.39 8.34 -33.25
C CYS A 46 -32.87 8.21 -34.70
N THR A 47 -31.96 8.36 -35.66
CA THR A 47 -32.25 8.22 -37.09
C THR A 47 -32.68 6.80 -37.43
N ALA A 48 -31.93 5.80 -36.95
CA ALA A 48 -32.24 4.40 -37.16
C ALA A 48 -33.56 3.98 -36.51
N ALA A 49 -33.85 4.47 -35.30
CA ALA A 49 -35.12 4.25 -34.61
C ALA A 49 -36.29 4.85 -35.41
N SER A 50 -36.15 6.10 -35.86
CA SER A 50 -37.17 6.80 -36.65
C SER A 50 -37.45 6.09 -37.99
N LEU A 51 -36.40 5.67 -38.71
CA LEU A 51 -36.53 4.89 -39.94
C LEU A 51 -37.17 3.51 -39.70
N SER A 52 -36.87 2.89 -38.55
CA SER A 52 -37.48 1.61 -38.17
C SER A 52 -38.97 1.77 -37.87
N ILE A 53 -39.36 2.82 -37.15
CA ILE A 53 -40.78 3.15 -36.89
C ILE A 53 -41.51 3.48 -38.19
N TRP A 54 -40.91 4.28 -39.06
CA TRP A 54 -41.49 4.63 -40.36
C TRP A 54 -41.71 3.39 -41.24
N ARG A 55 -40.72 2.49 -41.31
CA ARG A 55 -40.87 1.21 -42.03
C ARG A 55 -41.87 0.27 -41.37
N ALA A 56 -41.93 0.24 -40.04
CA ALA A 56 -42.89 -0.58 -39.30
C ALA A 56 -44.34 -0.20 -39.62
N ARG A 57 -44.62 1.08 -39.90
CA ARG A 57 -45.96 1.54 -40.33
C ARG A 57 -46.39 0.99 -41.69
N ALA A 58 -45.45 0.63 -42.55
CA ALA A 58 -45.72 0.05 -43.88
C ALA A 58 -45.71 -1.50 -43.89
N LEU A 59 -45.40 -2.14 -42.76
CA LEU A 59 -45.28 -3.59 -42.65
C LEU A 59 -46.46 -4.19 -41.90
N SER A 60 -46.91 -5.38 -42.31
CA SER A 60 -47.86 -6.15 -41.52
C SER A 60 -47.23 -6.61 -40.19
N TRP A 61 -48.04 -6.76 -39.15
CA TRP A 61 -47.59 -7.20 -37.82
C TRP A 61 -46.76 -8.49 -37.86
N ALA A 62 -47.14 -9.44 -38.71
CA ALA A 62 -46.40 -10.69 -38.90
C ALA A 62 -44.98 -10.48 -39.47
N SER A 63 -44.82 -9.56 -40.43
CA SER A 63 -43.51 -9.25 -41.03
C SER A 63 -42.61 -8.43 -40.10
N LEU A 64 -43.20 -7.52 -39.32
CA LEU A 64 -42.50 -6.78 -38.27
C LEU A 64 -41.97 -7.76 -37.20
N ARG A 65 -42.84 -8.64 -36.70
CA ARG A 65 -42.48 -9.65 -35.69
C ARG A 65 -41.33 -10.55 -36.16
N ARG A 66 -41.38 -11.08 -37.39
CA ARG A 66 -40.29 -11.91 -37.95
C ARG A 66 -38.97 -11.15 -38.03
N THR A 67 -39.01 -9.88 -38.41
CA THR A 67 -37.81 -9.04 -38.53
C THR A 67 -37.17 -8.78 -37.17
N VAL A 68 -37.98 -8.42 -36.16
CA VAL A 68 -37.52 -8.23 -34.78
C VAL A 68 -36.91 -9.52 -34.22
N ILE A 69 -37.61 -10.65 -34.36
CA ILE A 69 -37.11 -11.95 -33.89
C ILE A 69 -35.78 -12.31 -34.55
N ARG A 70 -35.68 -12.22 -35.89
CA ARG A 70 -34.44 -12.57 -36.60
C ARG A 70 -33.26 -11.73 -36.14
N ASN A 71 -33.44 -10.42 -36.00
CA ASN A 71 -32.34 -9.55 -35.58
C ASN A 71 -31.99 -9.76 -34.10
N GLY A 72 -32.98 -9.93 -33.23
CA GLY A 72 -32.75 -10.30 -31.83
C GLY A 72 -31.97 -11.62 -31.70
N LEU A 73 -32.25 -12.61 -32.55
CA LEU A 73 -31.47 -13.85 -32.61
C LEU A 73 -30.03 -13.63 -33.07
N ILE A 74 -29.80 -12.79 -34.08
CA ILE A 74 -28.43 -12.46 -34.53
C ILE A 74 -27.66 -11.74 -33.42
N ALA A 75 -28.27 -10.74 -32.78
CA ALA A 75 -27.67 -10.04 -31.65
C ALA A 75 -27.35 -11.01 -30.50
N ALA A 76 -28.28 -11.90 -30.16
CA ALA A 76 -28.08 -12.92 -29.13
C ALA A 76 -26.94 -13.89 -29.48
N LEU A 77 -26.84 -14.33 -30.75
CA LEU A 77 -25.77 -15.22 -31.23
C LEU A 77 -24.38 -14.57 -31.18
N VAL A 78 -24.28 -13.25 -31.08
CA VAL A 78 -23.00 -12.54 -30.93
C VAL A 78 -22.74 -12.17 -29.47
N ILE A 79 -23.71 -11.51 -28.83
CA ILE A 79 -23.56 -10.95 -27.47
C ILE A 79 -23.46 -12.06 -26.43
N VAL A 80 -24.29 -13.11 -26.52
CA VAL A 80 -24.33 -14.17 -25.50
C VAL A 80 -23.02 -14.98 -25.50
N PRO A 81 -22.50 -15.47 -26.64
CA PRO A 81 -21.21 -16.15 -26.64
C PRO A 81 -20.05 -15.23 -26.24
N ALA A 82 -20.07 -13.96 -26.64
CA ALA A 82 -19.04 -13.00 -26.23
C ALA A 82 -19.05 -12.80 -24.70
N GLU A 83 -20.20 -12.48 -24.11
CA GLU A 83 -20.38 -12.34 -22.67
C GLU A 83 -19.97 -13.61 -21.91
N PHE A 84 -20.39 -14.78 -22.39
CA PHE A 84 -20.01 -16.07 -21.80
C PHE A 84 -18.51 -16.33 -21.89
N SER A 85 -17.88 -16.01 -23.02
CA SER A 85 -16.43 -16.16 -23.21
C SER A 85 -15.65 -15.29 -22.23
N VAL A 86 -16.05 -14.03 -22.07
CA VAL A 86 -15.39 -13.12 -21.12
C VAL A 86 -15.57 -13.62 -19.68
N ARG A 87 -16.76 -14.09 -19.31
CA ARG A 87 -17.03 -14.69 -18.00
C ARG A 87 -16.20 -15.94 -17.74
N TRP A 88 -16.11 -16.82 -18.73
CA TRP A 88 -15.35 -18.07 -18.63
C TRP A 88 -13.85 -17.82 -18.43
N LEU A 89 -13.31 -16.79 -19.09
CA LEU A 89 -11.91 -16.40 -18.97
C LEU A 89 -11.62 -15.60 -17.69
N ALA A 90 -12.65 -15.07 -17.04
CA ALA A 90 -12.49 -14.29 -15.83
C ALA A 90 -12.28 -15.19 -14.62
N PHE A 91 -11.28 -14.87 -13.81
CA PHE A 91 -11.05 -15.51 -12.51
C PHE A 91 -11.00 -14.44 -11.42
N SER A 92 -11.19 -14.85 -10.16
CA SER A 92 -11.15 -13.93 -9.02
C SER A 92 -9.94 -14.23 -8.15
N ASP A 93 -9.27 -13.19 -7.67
CA ASP A 93 -8.18 -13.28 -6.71
C ASP A 93 -8.39 -12.30 -5.54
N LEU A 94 -7.31 -11.96 -4.84
CA LEU A 94 -7.39 -11.04 -3.70
C LEU A 94 -7.57 -9.57 -4.09
N ALA A 95 -7.14 -9.19 -5.30
CA ALA A 95 -7.30 -7.83 -5.82
C ALA A 95 -8.65 -7.63 -6.52
N GLY A 96 -9.26 -8.68 -7.05
CA GLY A 96 -10.59 -8.64 -7.66
C GLY A 96 -10.75 -9.64 -8.79
N GLN A 97 -11.64 -9.33 -9.73
CA GLN A 97 -11.84 -10.16 -10.92
C GLN A 97 -10.87 -9.76 -12.03
N HIS A 98 -10.29 -10.73 -12.73
CA HIS A 98 -9.23 -10.52 -13.70
C HIS A 98 -9.43 -11.34 -14.97
N ILE A 99 -8.87 -10.86 -16.08
CA ILE A 99 -8.60 -11.65 -17.28
C ILE A 99 -7.10 -11.55 -17.58
N GLY A 100 -6.38 -12.65 -17.39
CA GLY A 100 -4.93 -12.62 -17.37
C GLY A 100 -4.43 -11.65 -16.30
N LYS A 101 -3.71 -10.59 -16.70
CA LYS A 101 -3.23 -9.52 -15.80
C LYS A 101 -4.15 -8.29 -15.74
N LEU A 102 -5.24 -8.28 -16.49
CA LEU A 102 -6.15 -7.13 -16.55
C LEU A 102 -7.21 -7.24 -15.44
N LEU A 103 -7.20 -6.28 -14.52
CA LEU A 103 -8.28 -6.11 -13.54
C LEU A 103 -9.58 -5.70 -14.23
N LEU A 104 -10.65 -6.47 -14.04
CA LEU A 104 -12.00 -6.16 -14.48
C LEU A 104 -12.69 -5.22 -13.50
N ARG A 105 -12.76 -3.95 -13.88
CA ARG A 105 -13.42 -2.88 -13.13
C ARG A 105 -14.96 -2.98 -13.24
N PRO A 106 -15.71 -2.46 -12.27
CA PRO A 106 -15.22 -2.02 -10.96
C PRO A 106 -14.84 -3.24 -10.10
N ARG A 107 -14.01 -2.98 -9.09
CA ARG A 107 -13.80 -3.88 -7.95
C ARG A 107 -15.09 -3.97 -7.15
N ASP A 108 -15.24 -5.10 -6.49
CA ASP A 108 -16.42 -5.42 -5.69
C ASP A 108 -16.16 -5.07 -4.22
N TRP A 109 -16.79 -4.00 -3.74
CA TRP A 109 -16.67 -3.57 -2.35
C TRP A 109 -17.29 -4.57 -1.38
N ASP A 110 -18.41 -5.19 -1.73
CA ASP A 110 -19.07 -6.19 -0.88
C ASP A 110 -18.14 -7.41 -0.71
N ALA A 111 -17.45 -7.83 -1.77
CA ALA A 111 -16.46 -8.91 -1.68
C ALA A 111 -15.26 -8.55 -0.78
N VAL A 112 -14.89 -7.27 -0.69
CA VAL A 112 -13.87 -6.79 0.25
C VAL A 112 -14.43 -6.84 1.68
N VAL A 113 -15.63 -6.31 1.91
CA VAL A 113 -16.31 -6.34 3.22
C VAL A 113 -16.47 -7.77 3.73
N ASP A 114 -16.99 -8.69 2.93
CA ASP A 114 -17.22 -10.09 3.31
C ASP A 114 -15.92 -10.80 3.70
N ARG A 115 -14.83 -10.48 3.01
CA ARG A 115 -13.51 -11.06 3.27
C ARG A 115 -12.94 -10.54 4.58
N TYR A 116 -12.85 -9.22 4.72
CA TYR A 116 -12.24 -8.63 5.90
C TYR A 116 -13.10 -8.78 7.14
N SER A 117 -14.42 -8.88 7.03
CA SER A 117 -15.31 -9.22 8.15
C SER A 117 -15.03 -10.63 8.67
N ARG A 118 -14.92 -11.63 7.77
CA ARG A 118 -14.53 -13.00 8.18
C ARG A 118 -13.15 -13.06 8.83
N MET A 119 -12.22 -12.26 8.32
CA MET A 119 -10.87 -12.17 8.86
C MET A 119 -10.86 -11.54 10.26
N LEU A 120 -11.66 -10.50 10.49
CA LEU A 120 -11.83 -9.91 11.82
C LEU A 120 -12.45 -10.90 12.81
N ASP A 121 -13.45 -11.69 12.38
CA ASP A 121 -14.04 -12.74 13.21
C ASP A 121 -12.98 -13.82 13.58
N GLN A 122 -12.07 -14.14 12.66
CA GLN A 122 -10.93 -15.03 12.94
C GLN A 122 -9.95 -14.41 13.95
N PHE A 123 -9.63 -13.12 13.82
CA PHE A 123 -8.70 -12.45 14.73
C PHE A 123 -9.26 -12.32 16.16
N GLU A 124 -10.58 -12.23 16.31
CA GLU A 124 -11.23 -12.25 17.62
C GLU A 124 -11.21 -13.64 18.28
N SER A 125 -11.17 -14.71 17.48
CA SER A 125 -11.17 -16.09 17.98
C SER A 125 -9.77 -16.66 18.21
N ALA A 126 -8.73 -16.14 17.56
CA ALA A 126 -7.37 -16.61 17.67
C ALA A 126 -6.35 -15.46 17.75
N PRO A 127 -5.41 -15.48 18.71
CA PRO A 127 -4.35 -14.48 18.79
C PRO A 127 -3.49 -14.45 17.53
N THR A 128 -3.39 -13.28 16.91
CA THR A 128 -2.49 -13.00 15.78
C THR A 128 -1.15 -12.43 16.25
N PHE A 129 -0.13 -12.52 15.39
CA PHE A 129 1.17 -11.92 15.67
C PHE A 129 1.10 -10.39 15.69
N PHE A 130 0.35 -9.79 14.75
CA PHE A 130 0.04 -8.36 14.75
C PHE A 130 -1.32 -8.12 15.40
N VAL A 131 -1.40 -7.10 16.25
CA VAL A 131 -2.63 -6.69 16.94
C VAL A 131 -2.93 -5.23 16.62
N THR A 132 -4.18 -4.81 16.82
CA THR A 132 -4.58 -3.41 16.60
C THR A 132 -3.89 -2.47 17.60
N ASP A 133 -3.55 -1.27 17.14
CA ASP A 133 -3.07 -0.16 17.96
C ASP A 133 -3.79 1.13 17.52
N PRO A 134 -4.36 1.91 18.43
CA PRO A 134 -5.17 3.09 18.08
C PRO A 134 -4.37 4.26 17.49
N ILE A 135 -3.05 4.28 17.69
CA ILE A 135 -2.14 5.33 17.19
C ILE A 135 -1.36 4.82 15.98
N LEU A 136 -0.90 3.57 15.99
CA LEU A 136 -0.05 2.99 14.95
C LEU A 136 -0.85 2.25 13.86
N GLY A 137 -2.14 1.97 14.11
CA GLY A 137 -2.98 1.10 13.30
C GLY A 137 -2.83 -0.36 13.72
N TRP A 138 -1.61 -0.89 13.61
CA TRP A 138 -1.23 -2.20 14.11
C TRP A 138 0.17 -2.20 14.73
N THR A 139 0.42 -3.15 15.61
CA THR A 139 1.70 -3.37 16.29
C THR A 139 1.96 -4.87 16.47
N VAL A 140 3.19 -5.25 16.82
CA VAL A 140 3.50 -6.61 17.27
C VAL A 140 2.85 -6.84 18.62
N GLY A 141 2.00 -7.85 18.73
CA GLY A 141 1.35 -8.19 20.00
C GLY A 141 2.36 -8.68 21.04
N LYS A 142 2.02 -8.53 22.32
CA LYS A 142 2.82 -9.05 23.44
C LYS A 142 2.72 -10.57 23.50
N GLU A 143 3.84 -11.24 23.76
CA GLU A 143 3.92 -12.70 23.98
C GLU A 143 3.30 -13.49 22.82
N ARG A 144 3.64 -13.11 21.58
CA ARG A 144 3.10 -13.71 20.36
C ARG A 144 4.11 -14.62 19.69
N ARG A 145 3.58 -15.56 18.90
CA ARG A 145 4.33 -16.40 17.96
C ARG A 145 3.64 -16.32 16.60
N SER A 146 4.40 -16.15 15.52
CA SER A 146 3.88 -16.28 14.17
C SER A 146 3.54 -17.75 13.86
N LEU A 147 2.63 -17.96 12.91
CA LEU A 147 2.17 -19.31 12.53
C LEU A 147 3.31 -20.21 12.00
N ASP A 148 4.30 -19.61 11.34
CA ASP A 148 5.50 -20.31 10.85
C ASP A 148 6.58 -20.50 11.93
N GLY A 149 6.39 -19.95 13.14
CA GLY A 149 7.34 -20.03 14.24
C GLY A 149 8.61 -19.19 14.07
N LEU A 150 8.76 -18.43 12.99
CA LEU A 150 9.95 -17.60 12.72
C LEU A 150 10.04 -16.35 13.61
N LEU A 151 8.87 -15.85 14.04
CA LEU A 151 8.74 -14.63 14.82
C LEU A 151 8.14 -14.94 16.17
N ILE A 152 8.80 -14.45 17.20
CA ILE A 152 8.38 -14.52 18.59
C ILE A 152 8.52 -13.11 19.13
N SER A 153 7.58 -12.66 19.95
CA SER A 153 7.66 -11.36 20.61
C SER A 153 7.76 -11.50 22.13
N THR A 154 8.43 -10.54 22.75
CA THR A 154 8.59 -10.43 24.20
C THR A 154 7.28 -10.01 24.89
N ALA A 155 7.30 -9.96 26.21
CA ALA A 155 6.23 -9.37 27.04
C ALA A 155 5.92 -7.91 26.67
N GLU A 156 6.84 -7.23 26.00
CA GLU A 156 6.70 -5.84 25.55
C GLU A 156 6.36 -5.69 24.06
N GLY A 157 6.25 -6.79 23.31
CA GLY A 157 5.98 -6.73 21.87
C GLY A 157 7.22 -6.40 21.03
N ILE A 158 8.41 -6.77 21.50
CA ILE A 158 9.70 -6.62 20.80
C ILE A 158 10.09 -7.98 20.20
N ARG A 159 10.79 -8.01 19.06
CA ARG A 159 11.26 -9.29 18.51
C ARG A 159 12.13 -10.03 19.54
N SER A 160 11.79 -11.28 19.81
CA SER A 160 12.42 -12.16 20.80
C SER A 160 13.19 -13.30 20.12
N PRO A 161 14.21 -13.88 20.79
CA PRO A 161 14.81 -15.17 20.46
C PRO A 161 13.79 -16.32 20.46
N ALA A 162 14.27 -17.57 20.37
CA ALA A 162 13.45 -18.80 20.33
C ALA A 162 12.43 -18.96 21.50
N GLU A 163 12.54 -18.15 22.54
CA GLU A 163 11.68 -18.12 23.71
C GLU A 163 11.13 -16.71 23.95
N ILE A 164 9.98 -16.62 24.62
CA ILE A 164 9.40 -15.35 25.03
C ILE A 164 10.24 -14.81 26.19
N LYS A 165 10.84 -13.64 25.98
CA LYS A 165 11.62 -12.94 26.99
C LYS A 165 10.84 -11.75 27.57
N THR A 166 11.35 -11.24 28.69
CA THR A 166 11.01 -9.92 29.22
C THR A 166 12.30 -9.10 29.18
N TYR A 167 12.25 -7.91 28.58
CA TYR A 167 13.41 -7.01 28.51
C TYR A 167 13.31 -5.87 29.50
N VAL A 168 12.12 -5.56 30.03
CA VAL A 168 11.99 -4.60 31.12
C VAL A 168 12.85 -5.05 32.30
N GLY A 169 13.65 -4.12 32.82
CA GLY A 169 14.58 -4.37 33.91
C GLY A 169 15.91 -5.01 33.52
N SER A 170 16.15 -5.31 32.24
CA SER A 170 17.48 -5.78 31.80
C SER A 170 18.50 -4.65 31.86
N HIS A 171 19.58 -4.85 32.62
CA HIS A 171 20.73 -3.95 32.61
C HIS A 171 21.50 -4.10 31.29
N SER A 172 21.85 -2.97 30.67
CA SER A 172 22.67 -2.92 29.46
C SER A 172 23.63 -1.73 29.52
N ALA A 173 24.88 -1.93 29.10
CA ALA A 173 25.89 -0.88 28.99
C ALA A 173 25.68 0.04 27.79
N CYS A 174 24.91 -0.42 26.79
CA CYS A 174 24.37 0.41 25.75
C CYS A 174 23.10 -0.20 25.16
N ARG A 175 22.24 0.62 24.56
CA ARG A 175 21.00 0.18 23.93
C ARG A 175 20.84 0.77 22.53
N VAL A 176 20.69 -0.11 21.56
CA VAL A 176 20.36 0.22 20.17
C VAL A 176 18.92 -0.19 19.92
N ALA A 177 18.08 0.73 19.50
CA ALA A 177 16.73 0.41 19.02
C ALA A 177 16.73 0.30 17.50
N VAL A 178 16.04 -0.69 16.96
CA VAL A 178 15.76 -0.83 15.53
C VAL A 178 14.28 -0.59 15.30
N VAL A 179 13.94 0.31 14.37
CA VAL A 179 12.55 0.56 13.93
C VAL A 179 12.49 0.54 12.42
N GLY A 180 11.43 0.00 11.85
CA GLY A 180 11.35 -0.16 10.41
C GLY A 180 10.23 -1.07 9.94
N ASP A 181 10.30 -1.42 8.65
CA ASP A 181 9.34 -2.32 8.02
C ASP A 181 9.71 -3.81 8.19
N SER A 182 9.16 -4.69 7.36
CA SER A 182 9.42 -6.14 7.41
C SER A 182 10.90 -6.51 7.21
N PHE A 183 11.69 -5.65 6.55
CA PHE A 183 13.12 -5.86 6.37
C PHE A 183 13.90 -5.52 7.66
N ALA A 184 13.46 -4.51 8.41
CA ALA A 184 14.01 -4.23 9.74
C ALA A 184 13.62 -5.32 10.74
N LEU A 185 12.37 -5.77 10.69
CA LEU A 185 11.92 -6.91 11.47
C LEU A 185 12.68 -8.19 11.09
N ALA A 186 13.22 -8.29 9.87
CA ALA A 186 13.82 -9.49 9.28
C ALA A 186 12.87 -10.70 9.35
N GLU A 187 11.65 -10.50 8.82
CA GLU A 187 10.49 -11.37 9.08
C GLU A 187 10.61 -12.81 8.56
N ARG A 188 11.53 -13.10 7.64
CA ARG A 188 11.65 -14.40 6.94
C ARG A 188 12.82 -15.28 7.38
N VAL A 189 13.47 -14.95 8.49
CA VAL A 189 14.61 -15.70 9.03
C VAL A 189 14.46 -15.90 10.53
N GLN A 190 15.19 -16.85 11.11
CA GLN A 190 15.22 -17.04 12.57
C GLN A 190 15.83 -15.82 13.27
N PHE A 191 15.54 -15.64 14.56
CA PHE A 191 16.03 -14.48 15.31
C PHE A 191 17.55 -14.29 15.20
N HIS A 192 18.34 -15.34 15.41
CA HIS A 192 19.81 -15.28 15.38
C HIS A 192 20.38 -14.98 13.98
N GLU A 193 19.58 -15.20 12.94
CA GLU A 193 19.96 -14.89 11.56
C GLU A 193 19.61 -13.45 11.17
N SER A 194 18.77 -12.77 11.94
CA SER A 194 18.41 -11.38 11.70
C SER A 194 19.61 -10.45 11.81
N TRP A 195 19.63 -9.41 10.99
CA TRP A 195 20.73 -8.43 11.02
C TRP A 195 20.83 -7.72 12.39
N GLY A 196 19.71 -7.52 13.09
CA GLY A 196 19.71 -6.93 14.44
C GLY A 196 20.39 -7.82 15.48
N ALA A 197 20.14 -9.13 15.47
CA ALA A 197 20.81 -10.07 16.37
C ALA A 197 22.30 -10.24 16.02
N ARG A 198 22.63 -10.27 14.74
CA ARG A 198 24.02 -10.31 14.25
C ARG A 198 24.79 -9.05 14.63
N LEU A 199 24.14 -7.89 14.56
CA LEU A 199 24.69 -6.62 15.03
C LEU A 199 24.97 -6.70 16.54
N GLU A 200 24.01 -7.13 17.36
CA GLU A 200 24.18 -7.30 18.81
C GLU A 200 25.40 -8.15 19.16
N GLY A 201 25.56 -9.31 18.51
CA GLY A 201 26.68 -10.22 18.73
C GLY A 201 28.05 -9.66 18.35
N ARG A 202 28.11 -8.52 17.64
CA ARG A 202 29.36 -7.84 17.23
C ARG A 202 29.60 -6.53 17.99
N LEU A 203 28.67 -6.11 18.86
CA LEU A 203 28.86 -4.98 19.75
C LEU A 203 29.65 -5.39 21.01
N LYS A 204 29.96 -4.42 21.88
CA LYS A 204 30.62 -4.69 23.15
C LYS A 204 29.76 -5.60 24.03
N PRO A 205 30.36 -6.40 24.93
CA PRO A 205 29.60 -7.10 25.97
C PRO A 205 28.63 -6.15 26.67
N ASP A 206 27.45 -6.65 27.02
CA ASP A 206 26.34 -5.92 27.67
C ASP A 206 25.64 -4.84 26.84
N CYS A 207 25.94 -4.71 25.53
CA CYS A 207 25.10 -3.94 24.62
C CYS A 207 23.88 -4.74 24.20
N GLN A 208 22.74 -4.07 24.11
CA GLN A 208 21.45 -4.66 23.77
C GLN A 208 20.91 -4.05 22.46
N VAL A 209 20.47 -4.89 21.52
CA VAL A 209 19.75 -4.48 20.32
C VAL A 209 18.29 -4.88 20.44
N LEU A 210 17.41 -3.89 20.55
CA LEU A 210 15.96 -4.09 20.64
C LEU A 210 15.31 -3.86 19.27
N ASN A 211 14.76 -4.93 18.69
CA ASN A 211 14.13 -4.85 17.36
C ASN A 211 12.62 -4.63 17.45
N PHE A 212 12.22 -3.39 17.17
CA PHE A 212 10.86 -2.89 17.10
C PHE A 212 10.32 -2.83 15.65
N GLY A 213 10.94 -3.51 14.69
CA GLY A 213 10.45 -3.56 13.31
C GLY A 213 9.03 -4.15 13.22
N VAL A 214 8.24 -3.68 12.26
CA VAL A 214 6.88 -4.18 12.02
C VAL A 214 6.59 -4.24 10.54
N SER A 215 6.07 -5.37 10.09
CA SER A 215 5.72 -5.56 8.68
C SER A 215 4.74 -4.50 8.18
N GLY A 216 4.97 -4.04 6.96
CA GLY A 216 4.14 -3.04 6.27
C GLY A 216 4.25 -1.61 6.78
N TYR A 217 5.13 -1.30 7.75
CA TYR A 217 5.21 0.06 8.28
C TYR A 217 5.63 1.10 7.23
N SER A 218 4.96 2.25 7.28
CA SER A 218 5.37 3.51 6.65
C SER A 218 6.29 4.33 7.55
N ILE A 219 6.90 5.39 7.02
CA ILE A 219 7.71 6.32 7.83
C ILE A 219 6.87 6.98 8.92
N GLY A 220 5.60 7.30 8.63
CA GLY A 220 4.65 7.86 9.59
C GLY A 220 4.45 6.95 10.82
N GLN A 221 4.30 5.65 10.58
CA GLN A 221 4.19 4.66 11.67
C GLN A 221 5.51 4.48 12.42
N MET A 222 6.66 4.50 11.74
CA MET A 222 7.98 4.43 12.39
C MET A 222 8.20 5.63 13.32
N PHE A 223 7.83 6.85 12.89
CA PHE A 223 7.89 8.05 13.73
C PHE A 223 6.99 7.94 14.97
N LEU A 224 5.73 7.53 14.79
CA LEU A 224 4.80 7.37 15.91
C LEU A 224 5.24 6.25 16.87
N ARG A 225 5.73 5.13 16.35
CA ARG A 225 6.25 4.02 17.17
C ARG A 225 7.52 4.43 17.90
N PHE A 226 8.39 5.23 17.28
CA PHE A 226 9.54 5.79 17.97
C PHE A 226 9.10 6.59 19.20
N LYS A 227 8.12 7.49 19.01
CA LYS A 227 7.56 8.31 20.09
C LYS A 227 6.88 7.48 21.19
N GLN A 228 6.07 6.49 20.82
CA GLN A 228 5.22 5.73 21.73
C GLN A 228 5.99 4.60 22.46
N ASP A 229 6.68 3.76 21.69
CA ASP A 229 7.14 2.45 22.16
C ASP A 229 8.66 2.41 22.38
N ILE A 230 9.43 3.31 21.74
CA ILE A 230 10.90 3.24 21.73
C ILE A 230 11.54 4.25 22.67
N LEU A 231 11.07 5.50 22.70
CA LEU A 231 11.58 6.53 23.61
C LEU A 231 11.63 6.09 25.09
N PRO A 232 10.64 5.34 25.63
CA PRO A 232 10.68 4.86 27.02
C PRO A 232 11.86 3.92 27.33
N TRP A 233 12.52 3.34 26.31
CA TRP A 233 13.68 2.48 26.49
C TRP A 233 15.00 3.24 26.57
N HIS A 234 14.98 4.56 26.37
CA HIS A 234 16.17 5.42 26.37
C HIS A 234 17.33 4.84 25.54
N PRO A 235 17.12 4.56 24.24
CA PRO A 235 18.20 4.05 23.41
C PRO A 235 19.30 5.11 23.22
N ASP A 236 20.55 4.66 23.20
CA ASP A 236 21.70 5.51 22.81
C ASP A 236 21.67 5.77 21.30
N VAL A 237 21.22 4.79 20.52
CA VAL A 237 21.13 4.84 19.06
C VAL A 237 19.79 4.28 18.60
N VAL A 238 19.15 4.96 17.64
CA VAL A 238 18.01 4.40 16.91
C VAL A 238 18.38 4.22 15.45
N VAL A 239 18.28 2.98 14.95
CA VAL A 239 18.42 2.66 13.53
C VAL A 239 17.02 2.60 12.91
N VAL A 240 16.71 3.56 12.06
CA VAL A 240 15.46 3.63 11.29
C VAL A 240 15.72 3.00 9.93
N ALA A 241 15.38 1.71 9.80
CA ALA A 241 15.74 0.90 8.64
C ALA A 241 14.52 0.55 7.79
N PHE A 242 14.52 0.92 6.51
CA PHE A 242 13.35 0.72 5.67
C PHE A 242 13.67 0.60 4.19
N THR A 243 12.71 0.03 3.45
CA THR A 243 12.71 0.00 1.99
C THR A 243 12.08 1.26 1.41
N ASP A 244 12.32 1.55 0.13
CA ASP A 244 11.63 2.62 -0.61
C ASP A 244 10.09 2.49 -0.58
N GLY A 245 9.59 1.26 -0.42
CA GLY A 245 8.17 0.99 -0.24
C GLY A 245 7.58 1.73 0.97
N ALA A 246 8.35 1.95 2.04
CA ALA A 246 7.89 2.66 3.23
C ALA A 246 7.55 4.14 2.95
N LEU A 247 8.31 4.80 2.07
CA LEU A 247 8.04 6.18 1.64
C LEU A 247 6.70 6.28 0.91
N SER A 248 6.45 5.32 0.02
CA SER A 248 5.18 5.23 -0.69
C SER A 248 4.03 4.95 0.27
N ARG A 249 4.21 4.04 1.24
CA ARG A 249 3.21 3.69 2.27
C ARG A 249 2.76 4.86 3.12
N THR A 250 3.59 5.87 3.34
CA THR A 250 3.19 7.12 4.03
C THR A 250 2.00 7.83 3.35
N MET A 251 1.77 7.56 2.06
CA MET A 251 0.73 8.20 1.25
C MET A 251 -0.59 7.44 1.18
N GLY A 252 -0.70 6.26 1.81
CA GLY A 252 -1.96 5.52 1.88
C GLY A 252 -2.44 5.35 3.31
N MET A 253 -3.63 4.79 3.44
CA MET A 253 -4.31 4.60 4.72
C MET A 253 -4.89 3.20 4.83
N TYR A 254 -5.47 2.66 3.76
CA TYR A 254 -6.11 1.36 3.74
C TYR A 254 -5.22 0.31 3.07
N GLY A 255 -4.67 -0.61 3.87
CA GLY A 255 -3.76 -1.66 3.39
C GLY A 255 -4.34 -2.49 2.25
N PHE A 256 -5.65 -2.77 2.30
CA PHE A 256 -6.37 -3.55 1.28
C PHE A 256 -6.41 -2.93 -0.12
N LEU A 257 -6.03 -1.65 -0.28
CA LEU A 257 -5.93 -1.00 -1.58
C LEU A 257 -4.60 -1.26 -2.31
N VAL A 258 -3.53 -1.52 -1.54
CA VAL A 258 -2.16 -1.62 -2.05
C VAL A 258 -1.56 -3.00 -1.88
N MET A 259 -1.82 -3.63 -0.73
CA MET A 259 -1.28 -4.93 -0.36
C MET A 259 -2.44 -5.91 -0.28
N THR A 260 -3.06 -6.19 -1.44
CA THR A 260 -4.25 -7.04 -1.52
C THR A 260 -3.99 -8.48 -1.06
N ASP A 261 -2.73 -8.91 -1.12
CA ASP A 261 -2.22 -10.20 -0.63
C ASP A 261 -1.84 -10.19 0.85
N TRP A 262 -1.73 -9.02 1.46
CA TRP A 262 -1.49 -8.86 2.87
C TRP A 262 -2.80 -8.50 3.57
N GLU A 263 -3.33 -9.51 4.25
CA GLU A 263 -4.57 -9.49 5.04
C GLU A 263 -4.50 -8.51 6.23
N CYS A 264 -4.43 -7.22 5.94
CA CYS A 264 -4.29 -6.11 6.89
C CYS A 264 -5.60 -5.30 6.94
N PRO A 265 -6.46 -5.50 7.98
CA PRO A 265 -7.76 -4.86 8.10
C PRO A 265 -7.68 -3.46 8.71
N TRP A 266 -6.50 -3.05 9.17
CA TRP A 266 -6.28 -1.84 9.95
C TRP A 266 -5.98 -0.64 9.04
N ALA A 267 -6.52 0.51 9.39
CA ALA A 267 -6.07 1.77 8.83
C ALA A 267 -4.72 2.16 9.44
N GLN A 268 -3.80 2.71 8.64
CA GLN A 268 -2.57 3.33 9.13
C GLN A 268 -2.70 4.87 9.25
N PRO A 269 -1.87 5.52 10.06
CA PRO A 269 -1.75 6.98 10.13
C PRO A 269 -1.44 7.63 8.79
N ARG A 270 -2.17 8.71 8.48
CA ARG A 270 -1.98 9.54 7.28
C ARG A 270 -1.57 10.95 7.71
N PHE A 271 -0.44 11.41 7.19
CA PHE A 271 0.13 12.74 7.47
C PHE A 271 0.11 13.67 6.26
N THR A 272 -0.25 14.93 6.44
CA THR A 272 -0.18 15.95 5.38
C THR A 272 0.58 17.17 5.85
N MET A 273 1.01 17.99 4.90
CA MET A 273 1.54 19.31 5.20
C MET A 273 0.40 20.34 5.22
N ASP A 274 0.32 21.11 6.31
CA ASP A 274 -0.48 22.34 6.43
C ASP A 274 0.49 23.52 6.57
N GLY A 275 0.85 24.11 5.42
CA GLY A 275 2.00 25.00 5.32
C GLY A 275 3.29 24.27 5.75
N PRO A 276 4.06 24.81 6.72
CA PRO A 276 5.26 24.15 7.22
C PRO A 276 4.96 23.05 8.27
N ARG A 277 3.69 22.87 8.67
CA ARG A 277 3.33 21.97 9.76
C ARG A 277 2.97 20.59 9.25
N LEU A 278 3.56 19.56 9.85
CA LEU A 278 3.16 18.17 9.65
C LEU A 278 1.93 17.87 10.52
N VAL A 279 0.83 17.41 9.91
CA VAL A 279 -0.44 17.14 10.58
C VAL A 279 -0.90 15.72 10.28
N GLN A 280 -1.30 14.96 11.31
CA GLN A 280 -1.99 13.68 11.13
C GLN A 280 -3.49 13.94 10.89
N VAL A 281 -3.98 13.61 9.70
CA VAL A 281 -5.36 13.95 9.30
C VAL A 281 -6.41 12.97 9.80
N ASN A 282 -6.01 11.73 10.10
CA ASN A 282 -6.93 10.64 10.45
C ASN A 282 -6.77 10.19 11.91
N SER A 283 -6.62 11.13 12.85
CA SER A 283 -6.56 10.83 14.29
C SER A 283 -7.88 11.21 14.99
N PRO A 284 -8.55 10.30 15.73
CA PRO A 284 -8.21 8.89 15.92
C PRO A 284 -8.39 8.04 14.65
N LEU A 285 -7.69 6.91 14.56
CA LEU A 285 -7.75 6.02 13.41
C LEU A 285 -9.13 5.33 13.26
N PRO A 286 -9.66 5.20 12.03
CA PRO A 286 -10.87 4.43 11.77
C PRO A 286 -10.70 2.97 12.21
N GLN A 287 -11.66 2.46 12.97
CA GLN A 287 -11.60 1.09 13.49
C GLN A 287 -11.97 0.08 12.39
N PRO A 288 -11.34 -1.12 12.34
CA PRO A 288 -11.62 -2.12 11.31
C PRO A 288 -13.11 -2.46 11.14
N ARG A 289 -13.82 -2.70 12.26
CA ARG A 289 -15.27 -2.98 12.23
C ARG A 289 -16.08 -1.81 11.65
N GLU A 290 -15.64 -0.57 11.88
CA GLU A 290 -16.28 0.61 11.30
C GLU A 290 -16.04 0.69 9.79
N ILE A 291 -14.79 0.48 9.35
CA ILE A 291 -14.38 0.48 7.93
C ILE A 291 -15.25 -0.49 7.14
N PHE A 292 -15.34 -1.74 7.59
CA PHE A 292 -16.07 -2.79 6.88
C PHE A 292 -17.57 -2.82 7.19
N SER A 293 -18.09 -1.86 7.96
CA SER A 293 -19.54 -1.63 8.10
C SER A 293 -20.11 -0.69 7.02
N ARG A 294 -19.23 0.01 6.28
CA ARG A 294 -19.64 0.98 5.25
C ARG A 294 -20.21 0.28 4.03
N LYS A 295 -21.27 0.85 3.45
CA LYS A 295 -21.96 0.25 2.28
C LYS A 295 -21.23 0.49 0.98
N SER A 296 -20.37 1.49 0.94
CA SER A 296 -19.57 1.83 -0.22
C SER A 296 -18.20 2.30 0.23
N ILE A 297 -17.18 2.01 -0.56
CA ILE A 297 -15.83 2.54 -0.35
C ILE A 297 -15.81 4.08 -0.34
N LEU A 298 -16.78 4.71 -1.03
CA LEU A 298 -16.92 6.17 -1.07
C LEU A 298 -17.26 6.78 0.29
N GLU A 299 -17.77 5.98 1.22
CA GLU A 299 -18.13 6.40 2.58
C GLU A 299 -16.96 6.27 3.56
N LEU A 300 -15.81 5.76 3.11
CA LEU A 300 -14.63 5.62 3.95
C LEU A 300 -14.06 6.99 4.33
N PRO A 301 -13.79 7.25 5.63
CA PRO A 301 -13.25 8.53 6.07
C PRO A 301 -11.87 8.77 5.42
N TYR A 302 -11.62 10.00 4.97
CA TYR A 302 -10.33 10.39 4.35
C TYR A 302 -9.88 9.58 3.13
N ILE A 303 -10.77 8.83 2.46
CA ILE A 303 -10.41 8.01 1.28
C ILE A 303 -9.75 8.81 0.15
N SER A 304 -10.08 10.10 0.02
CA SER A 304 -9.46 11.01 -0.94
C SER A 304 -7.96 11.26 -0.67
N TYR A 305 -7.50 11.05 0.56
CA TYR A 305 -6.09 11.16 0.95
C TYR A 305 -5.31 9.87 0.76
N ASP A 306 -5.95 8.77 0.32
CA ASP A 306 -5.28 7.51 0.03
C ASP A 306 -4.78 7.47 -1.42
N ARG A 307 -3.46 7.39 -1.59
CA ARG A 307 -2.82 7.36 -2.91
C ARG A 307 -3.25 6.19 -3.79
N TRP A 308 -3.61 5.05 -3.20
CA TRP A 308 -4.01 3.85 -3.94
C TRP A 308 -5.51 3.77 -4.23
N TYR A 309 -6.29 4.68 -3.66
CA TYR A 309 -7.68 4.81 -4.04
C TYR A 309 -7.80 5.45 -5.44
N LEU A 310 -8.26 4.69 -6.42
CA LEU A 310 -8.58 5.16 -7.76
C LEU A 310 -10.08 5.05 -7.98
N SER A 311 -10.79 6.17 -8.03
CA SER A 311 -12.26 6.21 -8.13
C SER A 311 -12.81 5.39 -9.31
N SER A 312 -12.08 5.36 -10.43
CA SER A 312 -12.39 4.60 -11.64
C SER A 312 -12.27 3.08 -11.49
N GLU A 313 -11.66 2.59 -10.40
CA GLU A 313 -11.60 1.16 -10.07
C GLU A 313 -12.77 0.70 -9.23
N TRP A 314 -13.60 1.60 -8.71
CA TRP A 314 -14.68 1.26 -7.76
C TRP A 314 -16.05 1.65 -8.31
N GLU A 315 -17.09 1.43 -7.48
CA GLU A 315 -18.50 1.65 -7.81
C GLU A 315 -18.75 2.99 -8.52
N GLN A 316 -19.37 2.94 -9.70
CA GLN A 316 -19.93 4.10 -10.39
C GLN A 316 -21.44 3.93 -10.53
N ARG A 317 -22.19 4.39 -9.52
CA ARG A 317 -23.65 4.19 -9.33
C ARG A 317 -24.52 4.34 -10.58
N TYR A 318 -24.13 5.18 -11.54
CA TYR A 318 -24.89 5.38 -12.78
C TYR A 318 -24.79 4.19 -13.77
N TRP A 319 -23.85 3.27 -13.57
CA TRP A 319 -23.50 2.19 -14.49
C TRP A 319 -23.70 0.78 -13.93
N ASP A 320 -24.33 0.64 -12.75
CA ASP A 320 -24.52 -0.65 -12.06
C ASP A 320 -25.15 -1.72 -12.96
N LEU A 321 -26.14 -1.36 -13.78
CA LEU A 321 -26.76 -2.30 -14.71
C LEU A 321 -25.80 -2.73 -15.83
N ALA A 322 -25.00 -1.79 -16.36
CA ALA A 322 -24.03 -2.07 -17.41
C ALA A 322 -22.87 -2.92 -16.88
N TYR A 323 -22.44 -2.72 -15.63
CA TYR A 323 -21.42 -3.53 -14.98
C TYR A 323 -21.83 -4.99 -14.73
N LYS A 324 -23.12 -5.35 -14.86
CA LYS A 324 -23.51 -6.78 -14.90
C LYS A 324 -23.00 -7.50 -16.17
N SER A 325 -22.63 -6.76 -17.21
CA SER A 325 -21.98 -7.30 -18.41
C SER A 325 -20.47 -7.34 -18.24
N TYR A 326 -19.90 -8.53 -18.32
CA TYR A 326 -18.46 -8.75 -18.39
C TYR A 326 -17.87 -8.16 -19.68
N GLY A 327 -18.63 -8.18 -20.79
CA GLY A 327 -18.21 -7.48 -22.01
C GLY A 327 -18.04 -5.98 -21.80
N PHE A 328 -19.00 -5.33 -21.14
CA PHE A 328 -18.87 -3.91 -20.78
C PHE A 328 -17.69 -3.66 -19.84
N ARG A 329 -17.56 -4.45 -18.77
CA ARG A 329 -16.44 -4.37 -17.82
C ARG A 329 -15.09 -4.53 -18.50
N LEU A 330 -14.97 -5.46 -19.45
CA LEU A 330 -13.75 -5.66 -20.23
C LEU A 330 -13.41 -4.41 -21.04
N VAL A 331 -14.37 -3.85 -21.78
CA VAL A 331 -14.15 -2.63 -22.58
C VAL A 331 -13.74 -1.45 -21.70
N THR A 332 -14.42 -1.24 -20.57
CA THR A 332 -14.09 -0.13 -19.65
C THR A 332 -12.77 -0.35 -18.91
N SER A 333 -12.32 -1.59 -18.77
CA SER A 333 -11.02 -1.93 -18.15
C SER A 333 -9.85 -1.83 -19.13
N LEU A 334 -10.07 -2.20 -20.40
CA LEU A 334 -9.08 -2.01 -21.47
C LEU A 334 -8.83 -0.53 -21.77
N TYR A 335 -9.85 0.29 -21.58
CA TYR A 335 -9.78 1.72 -21.79
C TYR A 335 -10.25 2.44 -20.52
N PRO A 336 -9.46 2.42 -19.44
CA PRO A 336 -9.86 3.00 -18.16
C PRO A 336 -10.15 4.50 -18.29
N LEU A 337 -10.95 5.03 -17.37
CA LEU A 337 -11.06 6.48 -17.21
C LEU A 337 -9.72 6.99 -16.66
N PHE A 338 -9.23 8.11 -17.19
CA PHE A 338 -8.08 8.80 -16.61
C PHE A 338 -8.48 9.28 -15.20
N GLU A 339 -7.53 9.38 -14.27
CA GLU A 339 -7.80 9.90 -12.93
C GLU A 339 -7.35 11.35 -12.87
N THR A 340 -8.17 12.22 -12.27
CA THR A 340 -7.69 13.58 -11.96
C THR A 340 -6.59 13.50 -10.92
N GLY A 341 -5.46 14.16 -11.17
CA GLY A 341 -4.40 14.28 -10.19
C GLY A 341 -4.94 14.92 -8.90
N ARG A 342 -4.65 14.29 -7.77
CA ARG A 342 -5.02 14.78 -6.42
C ARG A 342 -3.78 15.38 -5.78
N ALA A 343 -3.86 16.64 -5.34
CA ALA A 343 -2.73 17.38 -4.79
C ALA A 343 -2.18 16.72 -3.51
N GLU A 344 -3.09 16.17 -2.70
CA GLU A 344 -2.83 15.56 -1.39
C GLU A 344 -2.04 14.24 -1.46
N VAL A 345 -1.94 13.65 -2.65
CA VAL A 345 -1.21 12.39 -2.92
C VAL A 345 -0.26 12.52 -4.10
N SER A 346 0.09 13.76 -4.47
CA SER A 346 1.06 14.07 -5.52
C SER A 346 2.47 13.58 -5.16
N GLU A 347 3.37 13.60 -6.14
CA GLU A 347 4.80 13.35 -5.87
C GLU A 347 5.37 14.40 -4.92
N ASP A 348 5.03 15.68 -5.09
CA ASP A 348 5.51 16.75 -4.22
C ASP A 348 5.05 16.52 -2.76
N ALA A 349 3.78 16.15 -2.57
CA ALA A 349 3.25 15.81 -1.25
C ALA A 349 3.96 14.59 -0.64
N LEU A 350 4.35 13.59 -1.45
CA LEU A 350 5.15 12.46 -0.99
C LEU A 350 6.50 12.91 -0.47
N TRP A 351 7.20 13.78 -1.20
CA TRP A 351 8.49 14.32 -0.79
C TRP A 351 8.36 15.14 0.49
N ASP A 352 7.47 16.12 0.50
CA ASP A 352 7.33 17.06 1.62
C ASP A 352 6.98 16.33 2.93
N VAL A 353 6.01 15.40 2.89
CA VAL A 353 5.57 14.67 4.08
C VAL A 353 6.68 13.75 4.60
N ASN A 354 7.35 12.99 3.73
CA ASN A 354 8.41 12.08 4.19
C ASN A 354 9.64 12.83 4.69
N THR A 355 10.01 13.95 4.06
CA THR A 355 11.07 14.85 4.55
C THR A 355 10.74 15.41 5.94
N ALA A 356 9.52 15.91 6.13
CA ALA A 356 9.07 16.42 7.42
C ALA A 356 9.05 15.34 8.51
N LEU A 357 8.61 14.12 8.18
CA LEU A 357 8.60 12.98 9.11
C LEU A 357 10.01 12.55 9.55
N ILE A 358 10.95 12.40 8.61
CA ILE A 358 12.31 11.99 8.94
C ILE A 358 13.01 13.07 9.78
N ARG A 359 12.85 14.35 9.41
CA ARG A 359 13.36 15.46 10.20
C ARG A 359 12.77 15.48 11.61
N SER A 360 11.45 15.30 11.73
CA SER A 360 10.77 15.24 13.03
C SER A 360 11.28 14.08 13.89
N LEU A 361 11.59 12.93 13.29
CA LEU A 361 12.17 11.80 13.99
C LEU A 361 13.60 12.13 14.47
N GLN A 362 14.44 12.68 13.59
CA GLN A 362 15.82 13.06 13.93
C GLN A 362 15.86 14.09 15.07
N GLU A 363 15.02 15.13 14.99
CA GLU A 363 14.88 16.15 16.03
C GLU A 363 14.40 15.56 17.36
N LEU A 364 13.39 14.69 17.32
CA LEU A 364 12.88 14.02 18.52
C LEU A 364 13.92 13.09 19.14
N ALA A 365 14.70 12.36 18.33
CA ALA A 365 15.78 11.51 18.80
C ALA A 365 16.87 12.34 19.49
N ALA A 366 17.36 13.39 18.82
CA ALA A 366 18.37 14.28 19.36
C ALA A 366 17.94 14.96 20.67
N ALA A 367 16.68 15.40 20.75
CA ALA A 367 16.11 16.00 21.95
C ALA A 367 16.08 15.05 23.16
N ASN A 368 16.10 13.74 22.92
CA ASN A 368 16.08 12.70 23.95
C ASN A 368 17.45 12.01 24.13
N GLY A 369 18.52 12.57 23.55
CA GLY A 369 19.87 12.02 23.68
C GLY A 369 20.11 10.72 22.90
N THR A 370 19.25 10.39 21.94
CA THR A 370 19.39 9.24 21.04
C THR A 370 20.00 9.70 19.71
N GLU A 371 21.04 9.03 19.23
CA GLU A 371 21.61 9.29 17.90
C GLU A 371 20.80 8.55 16.82
N PRO A 372 20.17 9.25 15.85
CA PRO A 372 19.42 8.60 14.77
C PRO A 372 20.33 8.20 13.60
N ILE A 373 20.18 6.97 13.12
CA ILE A 373 20.79 6.46 11.89
C ILE A 373 19.65 6.08 10.95
N ILE A 374 19.59 6.70 9.77
CA ILE A 374 18.66 6.31 8.71
C ILE A 374 19.34 5.27 7.83
N ALA A 375 18.74 4.09 7.69
CA ALA A 375 19.30 2.98 6.91
C ALA A 375 18.38 2.59 5.76
N TYR A 376 18.85 2.76 4.52
CA TYR A 376 18.13 2.28 3.35
C TYR A 376 18.43 0.81 3.10
N LEU A 377 17.36 0.00 3.06
CA LEU A 377 17.40 -1.44 2.81
C LEU A 377 16.90 -1.73 1.38
N PRO A 378 17.79 -2.05 0.42
CA PRO A 378 17.42 -2.28 -0.98
C PRO A 378 16.59 -3.57 -1.15
N THR A 379 15.50 -3.51 -1.92
CA THR A 379 14.74 -4.70 -2.32
C THR A 379 15.39 -5.39 -3.52
N ARG A 380 14.89 -6.58 -3.87
CA ARG A 380 15.31 -7.30 -5.09
C ARG A 380 15.17 -6.44 -6.35
N GLU A 381 14.14 -5.60 -6.43
CA GLU A 381 13.89 -4.71 -7.56
C GLU A 381 14.89 -3.55 -7.62
N ASP A 382 15.38 -3.08 -6.47
CA ASP A 382 16.30 -1.94 -6.38
C ASP A 382 17.73 -2.33 -6.77
N LEU A 383 18.05 -3.62 -6.77
CA LEU A 383 19.33 -4.14 -7.22
C LEU A 383 19.41 -4.34 -8.74
N LYS A 384 18.30 -4.21 -9.48
CA LYS A 384 18.29 -4.39 -10.93
C LYS A 384 19.01 -3.24 -11.63
N PRO A 385 19.84 -3.50 -12.66
CA PRO A 385 20.64 -2.46 -13.33
C PRO A 385 19.80 -1.36 -13.99
N ASP A 386 18.56 -1.65 -14.37
CA ASP A 386 17.65 -0.76 -15.10
C ASP A 386 16.76 0.09 -14.16
N LYS A 387 16.84 -0.12 -12.84
CA LYS A 387 16.10 0.68 -11.87
C LYS A 387 16.69 2.09 -11.79
N LYS A 388 16.03 3.06 -12.43
CA LYS A 388 16.50 4.46 -12.52
C LYS A 388 16.20 5.33 -11.30
N LYS A 389 15.28 4.94 -10.42
CA LYS A 389 14.78 5.80 -9.34
C LYS A 389 14.72 5.04 -8.03
N VAL A 390 15.57 5.46 -7.09
CA VAL A 390 15.51 5.12 -5.67
C VAL A 390 15.27 6.41 -4.92
N TYR A 391 14.18 6.47 -4.16
CA TYR A 391 13.71 7.69 -3.50
C TYR A 391 14.50 8.00 -2.24
N THR A 392 14.83 6.98 -1.45
CA THR A 392 15.44 7.18 -0.12
C THR A 392 16.78 7.92 -0.18
N PRO A 393 17.77 7.54 -1.02
CA PRO A 393 19.04 8.28 -1.11
C PRO A 393 18.84 9.75 -1.50
N ALA A 394 18.02 10.01 -2.52
CA ALA A 394 17.72 11.38 -2.97
C ALA A 394 17.00 12.21 -1.89
N LEU A 395 16.14 11.58 -1.09
CA LEU A 395 15.50 12.24 0.05
C LEU A 395 16.52 12.63 1.11
N MET A 396 17.44 11.71 1.42
CA MET A 396 18.45 11.91 2.44
C MET A 396 19.51 12.95 2.05
N GLU A 397 19.80 13.14 0.76
CA GLU A 397 20.62 14.25 0.28
C GLU A 397 20.05 15.62 0.69
N GLY A 398 18.71 15.76 0.69
CA GLY A 398 18.03 17.00 1.08
C GLY A 398 17.78 17.13 2.60
N VAL A 399 17.57 16.03 3.31
CA VAL A 399 17.30 16.03 4.76
C VAL A 399 18.58 16.13 5.58
N GLY A 400 19.65 15.44 5.16
CA GLY A 400 20.90 15.32 5.92
C GLY A 400 20.80 14.37 7.12
N GLY A 401 21.86 14.36 7.94
CA GLY A 401 22.04 13.44 9.07
C GLY A 401 22.76 12.14 8.70
N THR A 402 22.91 11.25 9.67
CA THR A 402 23.60 9.97 9.47
C THR A 402 22.76 9.03 8.61
N PHE A 403 23.29 8.69 7.43
CA PHE A 403 22.60 7.87 6.43
C PHE A 403 23.50 6.72 5.96
N VAL A 404 22.95 5.50 5.97
CA VAL A 404 23.62 4.30 5.45
C VAL A 404 22.81 3.73 4.30
N ASP A 405 23.41 3.68 3.11
CA ASP A 405 22.87 2.98 1.95
C ASP A 405 23.46 1.57 1.87
N ALA A 406 22.65 0.56 2.17
CA ALA A 406 23.10 -0.83 2.18
C ALA A 406 23.18 -1.49 0.78
N THR A 407 22.95 -0.73 -0.31
CA THR A 407 22.96 -1.24 -1.69
C THR A 407 24.27 -1.93 -2.05
N MET A 408 25.40 -1.29 -1.78
CA MET A 408 26.70 -1.86 -2.16
C MET A 408 27.09 -3.04 -1.27
N CYS A 409 26.74 -2.99 0.02
CA CYS A 409 26.94 -4.09 0.96
C CYS A 409 26.16 -5.34 0.54
N LEU A 410 24.94 -5.19 0.04
CA LEU A 410 24.16 -6.34 -0.41
C LEU A 410 24.63 -6.86 -1.78
N LYS A 411 25.20 -6.00 -2.64
CA LYS A 411 25.76 -6.39 -3.94
C LYS A 411 27.02 -7.25 -3.85
N THR A 412 27.73 -7.25 -2.72
CA THR A 412 28.89 -8.14 -2.50
C THR A 412 28.49 -9.59 -2.20
N VAL A 413 27.22 -9.85 -1.88
CA VAL A 413 26.68 -11.20 -1.71
C VAL A 413 26.26 -11.76 -3.07
N GLU A 414 26.41 -13.06 -3.29
CA GLU A 414 25.94 -13.72 -4.52
C GLU A 414 24.42 -13.58 -4.70
N ALA A 415 23.95 -13.45 -5.94
CA ALA A 415 22.59 -12.98 -6.23
C ALA A 415 21.48 -13.91 -5.71
N ASP A 416 21.72 -15.22 -5.72
CA ASP A 416 20.84 -16.27 -5.20
C ASP A 416 20.92 -16.43 -3.68
N GLU A 417 22.01 -15.96 -3.05
CA GLU A 417 22.19 -15.98 -1.60
C GLU A 417 21.65 -14.72 -0.91
N ARG A 418 21.34 -13.63 -1.61
CA ARG A 418 20.85 -12.38 -0.99
C ARG A 418 19.47 -12.50 -0.33
N PHE A 419 18.59 -13.30 -0.93
CA PHE A 419 17.17 -13.35 -0.58
C PHE A 419 16.73 -14.79 -0.33
N VAL A 420 15.72 -14.98 0.50
CA VAL A 420 15.11 -16.30 0.70
C VAL A 420 14.51 -16.81 -0.63
N ILE A 421 14.64 -18.11 -0.90
CA ILE A 421 14.13 -18.76 -2.11
C ILE A 421 12.63 -18.49 -2.24
N ASN A 422 12.19 -18.07 -3.44
CA ASN A 422 10.80 -17.69 -3.73
C ASN A 422 10.22 -16.58 -2.83
N ASN A 423 11.07 -15.74 -2.23
CA ASN A 423 10.66 -14.61 -1.41
C ASN A 423 11.49 -13.34 -1.75
N SER A 424 10.94 -12.17 -1.40
CA SER A 424 11.60 -10.87 -1.60
C SER A 424 12.42 -10.38 -0.41
N HIS A 425 12.38 -11.06 0.73
CA HIS A 425 13.13 -10.70 1.95
C HIS A 425 14.51 -11.33 2.00
N TYR A 426 15.41 -10.71 2.75
CA TYR A 426 16.79 -11.15 2.91
C TYR A 426 16.89 -12.55 3.52
N SER A 427 17.82 -13.35 2.98
CA SER A 427 18.25 -14.62 3.58
C SER A 427 19.09 -14.37 4.83
N ALA A 428 19.55 -15.44 5.49
CA ALA A 428 20.54 -15.34 6.56
C ALA A 428 21.83 -14.62 6.10
N THR A 429 22.32 -14.91 4.89
CA THR A 429 23.52 -14.27 4.31
C THR A 429 23.27 -12.80 3.96
N GLY A 430 22.09 -12.48 3.40
CA GLY A 430 21.70 -11.10 3.14
C GLY A 430 21.63 -10.29 4.44
N ASN A 431 21.02 -10.84 5.50
CA ASN A 431 20.99 -10.20 6.81
C ASN A 431 22.39 -10.01 7.43
N GLN A 432 23.32 -10.95 7.21
CA GLN A 432 24.72 -10.77 7.64
C GLN A 432 25.35 -9.56 6.94
N ALA A 433 25.18 -9.42 5.62
CA ALA A 433 25.72 -8.29 4.88
C ALA A 433 25.14 -6.94 5.36
N ILE A 434 23.85 -6.89 5.71
CA ILE A 434 23.24 -5.69 6.31
C ILE A 434 23.85 -5.37 7.68
N ALA A 435 24.02 -6.37 8.55
CA ALA A 435 24.65 -6.17 9.84
C ALA A 435 26.09 -5.65 9.71
N ASP A 436 26.84 -6.19 8.76
CA ASP A 436 28.22 -5.78 8.47
C ASP A 436 28.29 -4.34 7.95
N CYS A 437 27.30 -3.95 7.14
CA CYS A 437 27.18 -2.60 6.60
C CYS A 437 26.92 -1.55 7.69
N LEU A 438 26.02 -1.86 8.64
CA LEU A 438 25.59 -0.92 9.68
C LEU A 438 26.54 -0.84 10.87
N LEU A 439 27.36 -1.86 11.09
CA LEU A 439 28.20 -1.95 12.29
C LEU A 439 29.11 -0.73 12.51
N PRO A 440 29.85 -0.22 11.51
CA PRO A 440 30.76 0.91 11.72
C PRO A 440 30.04 2.17 12.21
N ASP A 441 28.89 2.50 11.60
CA ASP A 441 28.10 3.68 11.95
C ASP A 441 27.46 3.54 13.33
N VAL A 442 26.95 2.35 13.68
CA VAL A 442 26.41 2.08 15.01
C VAL A 442 27.50 2.18 16.08
N GLN A 443 28.69 1.63 15.83
CA GLN A 443 29.83 1.75 16.76
C GLN A 443 30.29 3.20 16.93
N HIS A 444 30.32 3.97 15.84
CA HIS A 444 30.66 5.38 15.87
C HIS A 444 29.64 6.20 16.67
N ALA A 445 28.34 6.00 16.42
CA ALA A 445 27.25 6.65 17.14
C ALA A 445 27.29 6.34 18.66
N LEU A 446 27.52 5.08 19.03
CA LEU A 446 27.67 4.67 20.43
C LEU A 446 28.91 5.28 21.12
N ALA A 447 29.98 5.54 20.37
CA ALA A 447 31.17 6.20 20.92
C ALA A 447 30.89 7.68 21.20
N LYS A 448 30.26 8.39 20.26
CA LYS A 448 29.91 9.81 20.36
C LYS A 448 28.98 10.11 21.55
N GLY A 449 27.96 9.27 21.78
CA GLY A 449 27.02 9.44 22.90
C GLY A 449 27.69 9.38 24.28
N ARG A 450 28.76 8.59 24.41
CA ARG A 450 29.53 8.48 25.66
C ARG A 450 30.39 9.71 25.95
N GLU A 451 30.91 10.37 24.94
CA GLU A 451 31.70 11.60 25.09
C GLU A 451 30.81 12.75 25.60
N HIS A 452 29.62 12.92 25.02
CA HIS A 452 28.65 13.92 25.47
C HIS A 452 28.14 13.67 26.91
N SER A 453 28.06 12.40 27.32
CA SER A 453 27.66 12.04 28.69
C SER A 453 28.75 12.36 29.72
N LYS A 454 30.03 12.31 29.33
CA LYS A 454 31.16 12.68 30.21
C LYS A 454 31.28 14.20 30.42
N GLU A 455 30.94 15.01 29.42
CA GLU A 455 30.97 16.48 29.53
C GLU A 455 29.80 17.05 30.36
N LYS A 456 28.69 16.33 30.50
CA LYS A 456 27.52 16.76 31.29
C LYS A 456 27.60 16.50 32.79
N VAL A 457 28.65 15.85 33.30
CA VAL A 457 28.86 15.71 34.75
C VAL A 457 29.60 16.96 35.25
N PRO A 458 28.97 17.86 36.04
CA PRO A 458 29.71 18.95 36.64
C PRO A 458 30.72 18.33 37.61
N SER A 459 31.98 18.75 37.51
CA SER A 459 33.00 18.46 38.52
C SER A 459 32.54 19.07 39.85
N VAL A 460 31.85 18.27 40.67
CA VAL A 460 31.61 18.62 42.07
C VAL A 460 32.91 18.34 42.83
N HIS A 461 33.88 19.22 42.65
CA HIS A 461 35.01 19.42 43.55
C HIS A 461 35.11 20.91 43.83
N GLY A 462 34.71 21.28 45.04
CA GLY A 462 34.70 22.62 45.60
C GLY A 462 34.12 22.56 47.00
#